data_AF-A0A8I0LDK8-F1
#
_entry.id   AF-A0A8I0LDK8-F1
#
_cell.length_a   1.000
_cell.length_b   1.000
_cell.length_c   1.000
_cell.angle_alpha   90.00
_cell.angle_beta   90.00
_cell.angle_gamma   90.00
#
_symmetry.space_group_name_H-M   'P 1'
#
loop_
_entity.id
_entity.type
_entity.pdbx_description
1 polymer ?
#
loop_
_entity_poly.entity_id
_entity_poly.type
_entity_poly.pdbx_seq_one_letter_code
_entity_poly.pdbx_strand_id
1 'polypeptide(L)'
;YKTEEGELRTMPGIKNLVRYQQNLVADEAVAFWNMFEAMGGEGSMADMVHAKPSLANYDYTHINFRGGKHLAGLLYESLIYGKEQY
;
A
#
# COMPACT_ATOMS: atom_id res chain seq x y z
N TYR A 1 -5.11 3.64 -12.29
CA TYR A 1 -5.51 3.76 -13.71
C TYR A 1 -5.93 5.18 -13.98
N LYS A 2 -5.85 5.63 -15.24
CA LYS A 2 -6.31 6.95 -15.67
C LYS A 2 -7.74 6.84 -16.20
N THR A 3 -8.65 7.68 -15.74
CA THR A 3 -10.03 7.75 -16.24
C THR A 3 -10.11 8.46 -17.59
N GLU A 4 -11.29 8.47 -18.22
CA GLU A 4 -11.54 9.20 -19.47
C GLU A 4 -11.36 10.71 -19.30
N GLU A 5 -11.70 11.24 -18.12
CA GLU A 5 -11.50 12.64 -17.71
C GLU A 5 -10.04 12.96 -17.35
N GLY A 6 -9.18 11.94 -17.34
CA GLY A 6 -7.76 12.08 -17.07
C GLY A 6 -7.37 12.01 -15.59
N GLU A 7 -8.30 11.70 -14.70
CA GLU A 7 -8.03 11.53 -13.28
C GLU A 7 -7.28 10.22 -13.00
N LEU A 8 -6.34 10.25 -12.07
CA LEU A 8 -5.66 9.05 -11.60
C LEU A 8 -6.44 8.46 -10.41
N ARG A 9 -6.86 7.19 -10.54
CA ARG A 9 -7.62 6.47 -9.52
C ARG A 9 -7.02 5.10 -9.20
N THR A 10 -7.27 4.57 -8.01
CA THR A 10 -6.86 3.20 -7.68
C THR A 10 -7.65 2.21 -8.53
N MET A 11 -6.97 1.21 -9.12
CA MET A 11 -7.66 0.18 -9.89
C MET A 11 -8.64 -0.58 -8.99
N PRO A 12 -9.92 -0.78 -9.41
CA PRO A 12 -10.89 -1.52 -8.60
C PRO A 12 -10.40 -2.93 -8.21
N GLY A 13 -9.61 -3.56 -9.07
CA GLY A 13 -8.98 -4.86 -8.80
C GLY A 13 -8.08 -4.89 -7.57
N ILE A 14 -7.46 -3.77 -7.18
CA ILE A 14 -6.64 -3.69 -5.96
C ILE A 14 -7.52 -3.83 -4.71
N LYS A 15 -8.68 -3.17 -4.67
CA LYS A 15 -9.63 -3.31 -3.54
C LYS A 15 -10.13 -4.74 -3.41
N ASN A 16 -10.42 -5.38 -4.54
CA ASN A 16 -10.82 -6.78 -4.56
C ASN A 16 -9.71 -7.67 -4.04
N LEU A 17 -8.46 -7.47 -4.50
CA LEU A 17 -7.30 -8.24 -4.06
C LEU A 17 -7.07 -8.12 -2.55
N VAL A 18 -7.11 -6.90 -2.01
CA VAL A 18 -6.98 -6.66 -0.56
C VAL A 18 -8.07 -7.39 0.21
N ARG A 19 -9.33 -7.33 -0.24
CA ARG A 19 -10.44 -8.06 0.39
C ARG A 19 -10.24 -9.58 0.33
N TYR A 20 -9.76 -10.11 -0.79
CA TYR A 20 -9.47 -11.54 -0.91
C TYR A 20 -8.35 -11.97 0.03
N GLN A 21 -7.27 -11.19 0.15
CA GLN A 21 -6.18 -11.46 1.08
C GLN A 21 -6.67 -11.43 2.53
N GLN A 22 -7.50 -10.45 2.90
CA GLN A 22 -8.12 -10.35 4.23
C GLN A 22 -9.02 -11.55 4.56
N ASN A 23 -9.86 -11.98 3.62
CA ASN A 23 -10.69 -13.18 3.81
C ASN A 23 -9.82 -14.42 3.99
N LEU A 24 -8.78 -14.58 3.16
CA LEU A 24 -7.88 -15.72 3.23
C LEU A 24 -7.17 -15.81 4.59
N VAL A 25 -6.65 -14.69 5.11
CA VAL A 25 -6.00 -14.71 6.44
C VAL A 25 -6.96 -14.77 7.62
N ALA A 26 -8.27 -14.58 7.41
CA ALA A 26 -9.25 -14.81 8.47
C ALA A 26 -9.46 -16.31 8.70
N ASP A 27 -9.33 -17.10 7.63
CA ASP A 27 -9.48 -18.56 7.65
C ASP A 27 -8.15 -19.28 7.95
N GLU A 28 -7.03 -18.62 7.67
CA GLU A 28 -5.68 -19.17 7.79
C GLU A 28 -4.91 -18.51 8.95
N ALA A 29 -4.11 -19.29 9.69
CA ALA A 29 -3.29 -18.77 10.80
C ALA A 29 -2.03 -18.00 10.32
N VAL A 30 -2.20 -17.07 9.39
CA VAL A 30 -1.15 -16.29 8.74
C VAL A 30 -1.40 -14.80 8.95
N ALA A 31 -0.35 -14.03 9.21
CA ALA A 31 -0.48 -12.58 9.35
C ALA A 31 -0.66 -11.88 7.99
N PHE A 32 -1.48 -10.83 7.97
CA PHE A 32 -1.62 -9.92 6.84
C PHE A 32 -1.25 -8.49 7.24
N TRP A 33 -0.37 -7.87 6.46
CA TRP A 33 -0.06 -6.45 6.59
C TRP A 33 -0.55 -5.73 5.34
N ASN A 34 -1.52 -4.83 5.52
CA ASN A 34 -2.21 -4.16 4.42
C ASN A 34 -1.36 -3.01 3.85
N MET A 35 -0.49 -3.33 2.90
CA MET A 35 0.37 -2.33 2.23
C MET A 35 -0.45 -1.24 1.54
N PHE A 36 -1.62 -1.56 0.98
CA PHE A 36 -2.47 -0.56 0.32
C PHE A 36 -2.93 0.53 1.29
N GLU A 37 -3.38 0.14 2.49
CA GLU A 37 -3.73 1.10 3.55
C GLU A 37 -2.47 1.80 4.10
N ALA A 38 -1.35 1.10 4.24
CA ALA A 38 -0.10 1.70 4.69
C ALA A 38 0.44 2.78 3.74
N MET A 39 0.12 2.70 2.44
CA MET A 39 0.42 3.75 1.47
C MET A 39 -0.50 4.97 1.61
N GLY A 40 -1.66 4.83 2.26
CA GLY A 40 -2.70 5.87 2.36
C GLY A 40 -4.00 5.52 1.63
N GLY A 41 -4.13 4.31 1.08
CA GLY A 41 -5.39 3.83 0.50
C GLY A 41 -5.69 4.38 -0.91
N GLU A 42 -6.93 4.79 -1.15
CA GLU A 42 -7.39 5.29 -2.46
C GLU A 42 -6.53 6.45 -2.97
N GLY A 43 -6.07 6.38 -4.23
CA GLY A 43 -5.28 7.46 -4.83
C GLY A 43 -3.82 7.56 -4.35
N SER A 44 -3.45 6.85 -3.28
CA SER A 44 -2.13 6.95 -2.63
C SER A 44 -0.93 6.78 -3.56
N MET A 45 -1.02 5.95 -4.60
CA MET A 45 0.06 5.81 -5.57
C MET A 45 0.33 7.12 -6.32
N ALA A 46 -0.71 7.86 -6.72
CA ALA A 46 -0.54 9.17 -7.35
C ALA A 46 0.08 10.16 -6.35
N ASP A 47 -0.37 10.15 -5.11
CA ASP A 47 0.20 10.99 -4.04
C ASP A 47 1.69 10.70 -3.82
N MET A 48 2.07 9.41 -3.79
CA MET A 48 3.46 8.99 -3.67
C MET A 48 4.32 9.40 -4.87
N VAL A 49 3.77 9.37 -6.09
CA VAL A 49 4.46 9.88 -7.29
C VAL A 49 4.67 11.39 -7.20
N HIS A 50 3.65 12.14 -6.75
CA HIS A 50 3.66 13.61 -6.67
C HIS A 50 4.31 14.18 -5.40
N ALA A 51 4.64 13.34 -4.43
CA ALA A 51 5.38 13.71 -3.23
C ALA A 51 6.72 14.41 -3.56
N LYS A 52 7.21 15.24 -2.64
CA LYS A 52 8.48 15.97 -2.77
C LYS A 52 9.35 15.71 -1.53
N PRO A 53 10.39 14.86 -1.62
CA PRO A 53 10.82 14.09 -2.79
C PRO A 53 9.84 12.96 -3.14
N SER A 54 9.80 12.56 -4.41
CA SER A 54 8.90 11.48 -4.87
C SER A 54 9.22 10.16 -4.18
N LEU A 55 8.18 9.41 -3.84
CA LEU A 55 8.24 8.10 -3.18
C LEU A 55 7.95 6.94 -4.16
N ALA A 56 7.47 7.23 -5.36
CA ALA A 56 7.20 6.24 -6.41
C ALA A 56 7.81 6.64 -7.76
N ASN A 57 7.81 5.72 -8.72
CA ASN A 57 8.26 5.96 -10.09
C ASN A 57 7.13 6.59 -10.90
N TYR A 58 7.47 7.35 -11.96
CA TYR A 58 6.49 7.96 -12.87
C TYR A 58 5.70 6.95 -13.74
N ASP A 59 5.89 5.65 -13.52
CA ASP A 59 5.05 4.58 -14.09
C ASP A 59 3.75 4.35 -13.28
N TYR A 60 3.56 5.07 -12.17
CA TYR A 60 2.39 5.00 -11.29
C TYR A 60 2.07 3.57 -10.82
N THR A 61 3.09 2.73 -10.72
CA THR A 61 2.96 1.31 -10.32
C THR A 61 4.02 0.91 -9.32
N HIS A 62 5.27 1.31 -9.51
CA HIS A 62 6.38 0.89 -8.66
C HIS A 62 6.77 1.98 -7.66
N ILE A 63 6.89 1.63 -6.38
CA ILE A 63 7.54 2.49 -5.40
C ILE A 63 9.04 2.60 -5.70
N ASN A 64 9.64 3.74 -5.41
CA ASN A 64 11.08 3.93 -5.52
C ASN A 64 11.77 3.62 -4.18
N PHE A 65 13.10 3.73 -4.11
CA PHE A 65 13.85 3.45 -2.89
C PHE A 65 13.37 4.24 -1.66
N ARG A 66 12.94 5.50 -1.84
CA ARG A 66 12.43 6.33 -0.73
C ARG A 66 11.07 5.82 -0.24
N GLY A 67 10.16 5.50 -1.15
CA GLY A 67 8.87 4.89 -0.79
C GLY A 67 9.05 3.53 -0.13
N GLY A 68 9.96 2.70 -0.66
CA GLY A 68 10.33 1.43 -0.04
C GLY A 68 10.86 1.61 1.39
N LYS A 69 11.76 2.56 1.62
CA LYS A 69 12.27 2.88 2.95
C LYS A 69 11.16 3.33 3.91
N HIS A 70 10.23 4.16 3.43
CA HIS A 70 9.09 4.64 4.24
C HIS A 70 8.17 3.49 4.65
N LEU A 71 7.71 2.68 3.69
CA LEU A 71 6.80 1.56 3.96
C LEU A 71 7.47 0.45 4.79
N ALA A 72 8.76 0.20 4.58
CA ALA A 72 9.53 -0.74 5.41
C ALA A 72 9.58 -0.29 6.88
N GLY A 73 9.63 1.01 7.14
CA GLY A 73 9.53 1.57 8.50
C GLY A 73 8.19 1.24 9.15
N LEU A 74 7.09 1.50 8.46
CA LEU A 74 5.73 1.20 8.96
C LEU A 74 5.53 -0.30 9.22
N LEU A 75 6.04 -1.15 8.32
CA LEU A 75 5.98 -2.60 8.51
C LEU A 75 6.80 -3.02 9.74
N TYR A 76 8.02 -2.49 9.88
CA TYR A 76 8.86 -2.78 11.05
C TYR A 76 8.18 -2.38 12.37
N GLU A 77 7.64 -1.16 12.44
CA GLU A 77 6.89 -0.70 13.61
C GLU A 77 5.70 -1.60 13.93
N SER A 78 4.96 -2.04 12.90
CA SER A 78 3.84 -2.97 13.06
C SER A 78 4.28 -4.31 13.65
N LEU A 79 5.43 -4.84 13.22
CA LEU A 79 6.00 -6.09 13.73
C LEU A 79 6.48 -5.96 15.18
N ILE A 80 7.15 -4.85 15.52
CA ILE A 80 7.61 -4.60 16.89
C ILE A 80 6.43 -4.40 17.83
N TYR A 81 5.44 -3.60 17.44
CA TYR A 81 4.22 -3.42 18.22
C TYR A 81 3.51 -4.76 18.46
N GLY A 82 3.34 -5.57 17.41
CA GLY A 82 2.77 -6.91 17.56
C GLY A 82 3.54 -7.79 18.53
N LYS A 83 4.89 -7.76 18.48
CA LYS A 83 5.75 -8.50 19.42
C LYS A 83 5.61 -8.01 20.87
N GLU A 84 5.46 -6.71 21.10
CA GLU A 84 5.35 -6.12 22.45
C GLU A 84 3.99 -6.38 23.12
N GLN A 85 2.95 -6.66 22.33
CA GLN A 85 1.61 -6.97 22.83
C GLN A 85 1.36 -8.48 23.05
N TYR A 86 2.35 -9.33 22.76
CA TYR A 86 2.36 -10.78 23.03
C TYR A 86 3.03 -11.08 24.38
#